data_AF-K7ERV8-F1
#
_entry.id   AF-K7ERV8-F1
#
_cell.length_a   1.000
_cell.length_b   1.000
_cell.length_c   1.000
_cell.angle_alpha   90.00
_cell.angle_beta   90.00
_cell.angle_gamma   90.00
#
_symmetry.space_group_name_H-M   'P 1'
#
loop_
_entity.id
_entity.type
_entity.pdbx_description
1 polymer ?
#
loop_
_entity_poly.entity_id
_entity_poly.type
_entity_poly.pdbx_seq_one_letter_code
_entity_poly.pdbx_strand_id
1 'polypeptide(L)'
;MHSPGGLGRPCLLQPCPAVPSDLTAEERQELENIRRRKQELLADIQRLKDEIAEVANEIENLGSTEERKNMQRNKQVAMGRKKFNMDPKKGIQFLIENDLLKNTCEDIAQFLYKGEGLNKTAIGDYLGERDEFNIQVLHAFVELHEFTDLNLVQALRQFLWSFRLPGEAQKIDRMMEAFAQRYCQCNNGVFQST
;
A
#
# COMPACT_ATOMS: atom_id res chain seq x y z
N MET A 1 60.94 23.05 15.92
CA MET A 1 61.53 21.74 16.30
C MET A 1 60.40 20.80 16.70
N HIS A 2 60.36 19.62 16.08
CA HIS A 2 59.59 18.40 16.44
C HIS A 2 58.05 18.47 16.31
N SER A 3 57.33 17.52 15.71
CA SER A 3 57.66 16.23 15.10
C SER A 3 56.50 15.74 14.21
N PRO A 4 56.76 14.79 13.28
CA PRO A 4 55.76 14.09 12.47
C PRO A 4 55.39 12.70 13.04
N GLY A 5 54.28 12.13 12.53
CA GLY A 5 54.14 10.71 12.20
C GLY A 5 54.01 9.68 13.33
N GLY A 6 52.77 9.34 13.70
CA GLY A 6 52.46 8.12 14.46
C GLY A 6 52.03 6.99 13.53
N LEU A 7 52.97 6.14 13.11
CA LEU A 7 52.70 4.85 12.46
C LEU A 7 52.09 3.89 13.49
N GLY A 8 50.90 3.37 13.18
CA GLY A 8 50.19 2.38 13.99
C GLY A 8 51.01 1.10 14.16
N ARG A 9 51.19 0.68 15.41
CA ARG A 9 51.75 -0.63 15.74
C ARG A 9 50.76 -1.74 15.35
N PRO A 10 51.20 -2.84 14.72
CA PRO A 10 50.36 -4.02 14.58
C PRO A 10 50.16 -4.64 15.96
N CYS A 11 48.91 -4.85 16.38
CA CYS A 11 48.59 -5.69 17.52
C CYS A 11 49.01 -7.13 17.20
N LEU A 12 50.19 -7.51 17.65
CA LEU A 12 50.64 -8.90 17.63
C LEU A 12 49.73 -9.71 18.55
N LEU A 13 49.01 -10.67 17.96
CA LEU A 13 48.28 -11.72 18.66
C LEU A 13 49.23 -12.41 19.65
N GLN A 14 48.94 -12.22 20.93
CA GLN A 14 49.71 -12.78 22.03
C GLN A 14 49.54 -14.31 22.04
N PRO A 15 50.63 -15.11 22.05
CA PRO A 15 50.54 -16.56 22.15
C PRO A 15 49.90 -16.96 23.49
N CYS A 16 49.00 -17.95 23.46
CA CYS A 16 48.37 -18.49 24.67
C CYS A 16 49.44 -18.96 25.68
N PRO A 17 49.26 -18.74 26.99
CA PRO A 17 50.22 -19.18 27.99
C PRO A 17 50.32 -20.72 28.00
N ALA A 18 51.55 -21.20 28.09
CA ALA A 18 51.87 -22.63 28.18
C ALA A 18 51.19 -23.27 29.41
N VAL A 19 50.68 -24.47 29.23
CA VAL A 19 49.95 -25.23 30.24
C VAL A 19 50.89 -25.57 31.43
N PRO A 20 50.47 -25.40 32.70
CA PRO A 20 51.28 -25.74 33.87
C PRO A 20 51.69 -27.22 33.90
N SER A 21 52.88 -27.52 34.41
CA SER A 21 53.58 -28.81 34.27
C SER A 21 53.01 -29.99 35.08
N ASP A 22 52.10 -29.77 36.03
CA ASP A 22 51.65 -30.82 36.98
C ASP A 22 50.15 -31.14 36.83
N LEU A 23 49.73 -31.60 35.65
CA LEU A 23 48.38 -32.14 35.42
C LEU A 23 48.41 -33.68 35.48
N THR A 24 47.54 -34.26 36.30
CA THR A 24 47.25 -35.70 36.35
C THR A 24 46.67 -36.19 35.02
N ALA A 25 46.70 -37.50 34.78
CA ALA A 25 46.19 -38.08 33.53
C ALA A 25 44.69 -37.78 33.32
N GLU A 26 43.92 -37.72 34.40
CA GLU A 26 42.50 -37.36 34.39
C GLU A 26 42.28 -35.90 33.99
N GLU A 27 43.05 -34.96 34.56
CA GLU A 27 42.95 -33.54 34.22
C GLU A 27 43.40 -33.23 32.78
N ARG A 28 44.37 -33.99 32.24
CA ARG A 28 44.77 -33.89 30.82
C ARG A 28 43.66 -34.34 29.89
N GLN A 29 42.98 -35.44 30.23
CA GLN A 29 41.85 -35.96 29.47
C GLN A 29 40.66 -34.99 29.50
N GLU A 30 40.40 -34.38 30.66
CA GLU A 30 39.33 -33.40 30.83
C GLU A 30 39.62 -32.10 30.05
N LEU A 31 40.86 -31.60 30.08
CA LEU A 31 41.30 -30.47 29.27
C LEU A 31 41.15 -30.74 27.76
N GLU A 32 41.41 -31.97 27.33
CA GLU A 32 41.22 -32.38 25.93
C GLU A 32 39.74 -32.43 25.55
N ASN A 33 38.87 -32.93 26.44
CA ASN A 33 37.42 -32.90 26.27
C ASN A 33 36.88 -31.46 26.19
N ILE A 34 37.35 -30.57 27.06
CA ILE A 34 37.00 -29.13 27.05
C ILE A 34 37.46 -28.48 25.74
N ARG A 35 38.68 -28.79 25.26
CA ARG A 35 39.19 -28.28 23.99
C ARG A 35 38.34 -28.74 22.80
N ARG A 36 37.95 -30.02 22.78
CA ARG A 36 37.06 -30.56 21.74
C ARG A 36 35.70 -29.86 21.76
N ARG A 37 35.07 -29.75 22.95
CA ARG A 37 33.79 -29.05 23.13
C ARG A 37 33.88 -27.58 22.70
N LYS A 38 34.99 -26.90 23.02
CA LYS A 38 35.24 -25.53 22.58
C LYS A 38 35.35 -25.43 21.06
N GLN A 39 35.99 -26.38 20.39
CA GLN A 39 36.06 -26.44 18.93
C GLN A 39 34.67 -26.64 18.31
N GLU A 40 33.86 -27.54 18.86
CA GLU A 40 32.47 -27.75 18.43
C GLU A 40 31.64 -26.47 18.57
N LEU A 41 31.67 -25.82 19.74
CA LEU A 41 30.95 -24.56 19.98
C LEU A 41 31.40 -23.43 19.04
N LEU A 42 32.71 -23.34 18.75
CA LEU A 42 33.21 -22.35 17.80
C LEU A 42 32.73 -22.62 16.37
N ALA A 43 32.65 -23.89 15.98
CA ALA A 43 32.09 -24.27 14.68
C ALA A 43 30.59 -23.95 14.61
N ASP A 44 29.83 -24.21 15.67
CA ASP A 44 28.40 -23.87 15.75
C ASP A 44 28.17 -22.36 15.71
N ILE A 45 28.96 -21.57 16.44
CA ILE A 45 28.90 -20.09 16.38
C ILE A 45 29.17 -19.61 14.96
N GLN A 46 30.14 -20.20 14.26
CA GLN A 46 30.43 -19.82 12.89
C GLN A 46 29.27 -20.16 11.96
N ARG A 47 28.68 -21.35 12.09
CA ARG A 47 27.50 -21.75 11.32
C ARG A 47 26.33 -20.80 11.56
N LEU A 48 26.01 -20.49 12.82
CA LEU A 48 24.92 -19.57 13.16
C LEU A 48 25.17 -18.16 12.63
N LYS A 49 26.43 -17.69 12.61
CA LYS A 49 26.78 -16.40 11.99
C LYS A 49 26.51 -16.40 10.49
N ASP A 50 26.87 -17.49 9.81
CA ASP A 50 26.67 -17.63 8.37
C ASP A 50 25.16 -17.71 8.05
N GLU A 51 24.38 -18.45 8.84
CA GLU A 51 22.91 -18.49 8.75
C GLU A 51 22.26 -17.11 8.97
N ILE A 52 22.69 -16.36 10.01
CA ILE A 52 22.18 -15.00 10.26
C ILE A 52 22.51 -14.08 9.08
N ALA A 53 23.70 -14.18 8.50
CA ALA A 53 24.10 -13.38 7.35
C ALA A 53 23.26 -13.71 6.11
N GLU A 54 22.93 -14.99 5.89
CA GLU A 54 22.06 -15.41 4.80
C GLU A 54 20.63 -14.88 4.98
N VAL A 55 20.03 -15.06 6.16
CA VAL A 55 18.68 -14.55 6.47
C VAL A 55 18.61 -13.03 6.35
N ALA A 56 19.64 -12.29 6.79
CA ALA A 56 19.69 -10.84 6.64
C ALA A 56 19.67 -10.41 5.16
N ASN A 57 20.44 -11.09 4.30
CA ASN A 57 20.44 -10.83 2.86
C ASN A 57 19.10 -11.14 2.19
N GLU A 58 18.41 -12.20 2.62
CA GLU A 58 17.07 -12.53 2.12
C GLU A 58 16.04 -11.44 2.48
N ILE A 59 16.08 -10.94 3.72
CA ILE A 59 15.19 -9.85 4.18
C ILE A 59 15.42 -8.58 3.35
N GLU A 60 16.68 -8.18 3.12
CA GLU A 60 17.00 -7.01 2.30
C GLU A 60 16.52 -7.16 0.85
N ASN A 61 16.71 -8.35 0.25
CA ASN A 61 16.26 -8.64 -1.10
C ASN A 61 14.73 -8.62 -1.23
N LEU A 62 14.02 -9.18 -0.25
CA LEU A 62 12.55 -9.14 -0.20
C LEU A 62 12.04 -7.71 -0.06
N GLY A 63 12.60 -6.92 0.85
CA GLY A 63 12.24 -5.51 1.05
C GLY A 63 12.42 -4.68 -0.24
N SER A 64 13.57 -4.82 -0.91
CA SER A 64 13.82 -4.11 -2.17
C SER A 64 12.87 -4.53 -3.30
N THR A 65 12.41 -5.78 -3.30
CA THR A 65 11.47 -6.32 -4.28
C THR A 65 10.06 -5.78 -4.04
N GLU A 66 9.61 -5.74 -2.79
CA GLU A 66 8.32 -5.15 -2.43
C GLU A 66 8.25 -3.66 -2.72
N GLU A 67 9.31 -2.90 -2.39
CA GLU A 67 9.37 -1.46 -2.69
C GLU A 67 9.30 -1.17 -4.20
N ARG A 68 10.01 -1.96 -5.03
CA ARG A 68 9.95 -1.83 -6.49
C ARG A 68 8.56 -2.13 -7.03
N LYS A 69 7.93 -3.20 -6.56
CA LYS A 69 6.55 -3.56 -6.95
C LYS A 69 5.56 -2.46 -6.55
N ASN A 70 5.70 -1.92 -5.33
CA ASN A 70 4.80 -0.89 -4.84
C ASN A 70 4.99 0.44 -5.60
N MET A 71 6.24 0.82 -5.89
CA MET A 71 6.53 1.98 -6.73
C MET A 71 5.97 1.82 -8.15
N GLN A 72 6.07 0.63 -8.73
CA GLN A 72 5.51 0.32 -10.04
C GLN A 72 3.97 0.42 -10.03
N ARG A 73 3.32 -0.18 -9.02
CA ARG A 73 1.86 -0.09 -8.84
C ARG A 73 1.40 1.36 -8.71
N ASN A 74 2.07 2.15 -7.86
CA ASN A 74 1.74 3.57 -7.67
C ASN A 74 1.91 4.39 -8.96
N LYS A 75 2.95 4.10 -9.76
CA LYS A 75 3.15 4.74 -11.07
C LYS A 75 2.01 4.39 -12.04
N GLN A 76 1.58 3.12 -12.09
CA GLN A 76 0.48 2.73 -12.96
C GLN A 76 -0.85 3.35 -12.51
N VAL A 77 -1.14 3.42 -11.20
CA VAL A 77 -2.33 4.10 -10.66
C VAL A 77 -2.32 5.58 -11.05
N ALA A 78 -1.20 6.27 -10.87
CA ALA A 78 -1.07 7.68 -11.28
C ALA A 78 -1.30 7.87 -12.79
N MET A 79 -0.79 6.96 -13.62
CA MET A 79 -1.03 6.97 -15.05
C MET A 79 -2.50 6.70 -15.41
N GLY A 80 -3.16 5.77 -14.71
CA GLY A 80 -4.58 5.48 -14.87
C GLY A 80 -5.47 6.68 -14.53
N ARG A 81 -5.17 7.39 -13.44
CA ARG A 81 -5.83 8.66 -13.07
C ARG A 81 -5.66 9.74 -14.15
N LYS A 82 -4.45 9.89 -14.71
CA LYS A 82 -4.21 10.81 -15.83
C LYS A 82 -5.01 10.43 -17.07
N LYS A 83 -5.09 9.13 -17.41
CA LYS A 83 -5.91 8.62 -18.51
C LYS A 83 -7.40 8.90 -18.25
N PHE A 84 -7.89 8.68 -17.05
CA PHE A 84 -9.27 8.99 -16.65
C PHE A 84 -9.60 10.46 -16.85
N ASN A 85 -8.69 11.36 -16.45
CA ASN A 85 -8.88 12.81 -16.60
C ASN A 85 -8.92 13.28 -18.06
N MET A 86 -8.41 12.47 -19.00
CA MET A 86 -8.45 12.74 -20.44
C MET A 86 -9.65 12.06 -21.11
N ASP A 87 -9.92 10.81 -20.74
CA ASP A 87 -10.97 9.97 -21.26
C ASP A 87 -11.41 9.00 -20.14
N PRO A 88 -12.54 9.27 -19.46
CA PRO A 88 -12.95 8.50 -18.29
C PRO A 88 -13.10 7.00 -18.58
N LYS A 89 -13.69 6.65 -19.73
CA LYS A 89 -13.92 5.26 -20.13
C LYS A 89 -12.59 4.52 -20.32
N LYS A 90 -11.64 5.12 -21.05
CA LYS A 90 -10.30 4.53 -21.23
C LYS A 90 -9.48 4.49 -19.94
N GLY A 91 -9.66 5.46 -19.05
CA GLY A 91 -9.00 5.48 -17.75
C GLY A 91 -9.42 4.31 -16.86
N ILE A 92 -10.74 4.09 -16.74
CA ILE A 92 -11.30 2.94 -16.01
C ILE A 92 -10.86 1.62 -16.65
N GLN A 93 -10.95 1.51 -17.98
CA GLN A 93 -10.50 0.32 -18.70
C GLN A 93 -9.03 0.01 -18.42
N PHE A 94 -8.15 1.00 -18.49
CA PHE A 94 -6.72 0.83 -18.18
C PHE A 94 -6.49 0.35 -16.75
N LEU A 95 -7.23 0.90 -15.77
CA LEU A 95 -7.11 0.49 -14.37
C LEU A 95 -7.56 -0.96 -14.16
N ILE A 96 -8.60 -1.40 -14.87
CA ILE A 96 -9.09 -2.78 -14.84
C ILE A 96 -8.10 -3.73 -15.48
N GLU A 97 -7.62 -3.42 -16.69
CA GLU A 97 -6.67 -4.26 -17.44
C GLU A 97 -5.32 -4.44 -16.73
N ASN A 98 -4.97 -3.55 -15.81
CA ASN A 98 -3.73 -3.62 -15.02
C ASN A 98 -3.95 -4.16 -13.59
N ASP A 99 -5.14 -4.73 -13.28
CA ASP A 99 -5.50 -5.25 -11.95
C ASP A 99 -5.36 -4.21 -10.82
N LEU A 100 -5.58 -2.94 -11.16
CA LEU A 100 -5.55 -1.80 -10.24
C LEU A 100 -6.94 -1.45 -9.71
N LEU A 101 -7.99 -1.84 -10.45
CA LEU A 101 -9.39 -1.63 -10.13
C LEU A 101 -10.19 -2.86 -10.57
N LYS A 102 -11.16 -3.29 -9.76
CA LYS A 102 -12.05 -4.38 -10.15
C LYS A 102 -13.12 -3.86 -11.11
N ASN A 103 -13.55 -4.72 -12.03
CA ASN A 103 -14.62 -4.40 -12.98
C ASN A 103 -16.02 -4.61 -12.37
N THR A 104 -16.30 -3.93 -11.27
CA THR A 104 -17.56 -3.98 -10.52
C THR A 104 -18.05 -2.55 -10.32
N CYS A 105 -19.36 -2.34 -10.31
CA CYS A 105 -19.91 -1.00 -10.20
C CYS A 105 -19.57 -0.35 -8.83
N GLU A 106 -19.49 -1.16 -7.77
CA GLU A 106 -19.15 -0.73 -6.42
C GLU A 106 -17.69 -0.28 -6.29
N ASP A 107 -16.73 -1.06 -6.83
CA ASP A 107 -15.31 -0.69 -6.75
C ASP A 107 -15.01 0.57 -7.59
N ILE A 108 -15.64 0.70 -8.76
CA ILE A 108 -15.54 1.90 -9.59
C ILE A 108 -16.18 3.10 -8.89
N ALA A 109 -17.38 2.95 -8.33
CA ALA A 109 -18.03 4.00 -7.55
C ALA A 109 -17.16 4.45 -6.37
N GLN A 110 -16.56 3.52 -5.64
CA GLN A 110 -15.65 3.81 -4.53
C GLN A 110 -14.39 4.55 -4.98
N PHE A 111 -13.84 4.18 -6.14
CA PHE A 111 -12.71 4.88 -6.76
C PHE A 111 -13.06 6.32 -7.13
N LEU A 112 -14.21 6.53 -7.76
CA LEU A 112 -14.72 7.86 -8.12
C LEU A 112 -15.02 8.69 -6.87
N TYR A 113 -15.61 8.10 -5.83
CA TYR A 113 -15.97 8.76 -4.58
C TYR A 113 -14.74 9.22 -3.79
N LYS A 114 -13.68 8.39 -3.74
CA LYS A 114 -12.39 8.80 -3.15
C LYS A 114 -11.80 10.02 -3.87
N GLY A 115 -12.01 10.14 -5.19
CA GLY A 115 -11.71 11.32 -5.98
C GLY A 115 -10.23 11.74 -6.03
N GLU A 116 -9.32 10.91 -5.53
CA GLU A 116 -7.92 11.28 -5.33
C GLU A 116 -7.19 11.44 -6.68
N GLY A 117 -6.84 12.67 -7.04
CA GLY A 117 -6.18 12.98 -8.32
C GLY A 117 -7.09 12.88 -9.55
N LEU A 118 -8.41 12.80 -9.36
CA LEU A 118 -9.41 12.76 -10.42
C LEU A 118 -10.01 14.14 -10.68
N ASN A 119 -10.26 14.45 -11.95
CA ASN A 119 -10.96 15.66 -12.36
C ASN A 119 -12.46 15.50 -12.09
N LYS A 120 -13.04 16.39 -11.28
CA LYS A 120 -14.47 16.37 -10.94
C LYS A 120 -15.39 16.49 -12.16
N THR A 121 -14.96 17.15 -13.22
CA THR A 121 -15.70 17.21 -14.49
C THR A 121 -15.72 15.84 -15.16
N ALA A 122 -14.58 15.16 -15.25
CA ALA A 122 -14.47 13.81 -15.80
C ALA A 122 -15.31 12.78 -15.00
N ILE A 123 -15.39 12.95 -13.67
CA ILE A 123 -16.29 12.14 -12.82
C ILE A 123 -17.76 12.38 -13.21
N GLY A 124 -18.18 13.64 -13.30
CA GLY A 124 -19.55 13.99 -13.68
C GLY A 124 -19.92 13.49 -15.08
N ASP A 125 -18.99 13.61 -16.03
CA ASP A 125 -19.19 13.14 -17.40
C ASP A 125 -19.42 11.63 -17.45
N TYR A 126 -18.61 10.84 -16.71
CA TYR A 126 -18.71 9.38 -16.65
C TYR A 126 -19.96 8.90 -15.93
N LEU A 127 -20.29 9.49 -14.78
CA LEU A 127 -21.49 9.14 -14.02
C LEU A 127 -22.77 9.52 -14.77
N GLY A 128 -22.70 10.59 -15.58
CA GLY A 128 -23.81 11.05 -16.39
C GLY A 128 -24.01 10.27 -17.70
N GLU A 129 -23.20 9.27 -18.02
CA GLU A 129 -23.38 8.48 -19.26
C GLU A 129 -24.69 7.66 -19.25
N ARG A 130 -25.17 7.28 -20.44
CA ARG A 130 -26.42 6.53 -20.60
C ARG A 130 -26.26 5.01 -20.55
N ASP A 131 -25.01 4.55 -20.55
CA ASP A 131 -24.70 3.13 -20.59
C ASP A 131 -25.15 2.47 -19.28
N GLU A 132 -25.75 1.28 -19.37
CA GLU A 132 -26.36 0.58 -18.23
C GLU A 132 -25.37 0.38 -17.07
N PHE A 133 -24.11 0.06 -17.40
CA PHE A 133 -23.04 -0.06 -16.41
C PHE A 133 -22.72 1.27 -15.71
N ASN A 134 -22.70 2.39 -16.44
CA ASN A 134 -22.49 3.71 -15.87
C ASN A 134 -23.64 4.12 -14.94
N ILE A 135 -24.88 3.73 -15.28
CA ILE A 135 -26.06 3.94 -14.43
C ILE A 135 -25.91 3.13 -13.13
N GLN A 136 -25.49 1.87 -13.20
CA GLN A 136 -25.21 1.07 -11.99
C GLN A 136 -24.10 1.71 -11.13
N VAL A 137 -23.03 2.21 -11.74
CA VAL A 137 -21.97 2.94 -11.02
C VAL A 137 -22.52 4.21 -10.37
N LEU A 138 -23.41 4.95 -11.03
CA LEU A 138 -24.07 6.12 -10.46
C LEU A 138 -24.89 5.76 -9.21
N HIS A 139 -25.70 4.70 -9.26
CA HIS A 139 -26.45 4.25 -8.10
C HIS A 139 -25.54 3.87 -6.94
N ALA A 140 -24.51 3.04 -7.18
CA ALA A 140 -23.52 2.69 -6.17
C ALA A 140 -22.78 3.93 -5.61
N PHE A 141 -22.48 4.91 -6.46
CA PHE A 141 -21.83 6.15 -6.06
C PHE A 141 -22.72 7.02 -5.15
N VAL A 142 -24.02 7.08 -5.43
CA VAL A 142 -24.98 7.82 -4.60
C VAL A 142 -25.20 7.07 -3.27
N GLU A 143 -25.16 5.74 -3.26
CA GLU A 143 -25.27 4.94 -2.03
C GLU A 143 -24.13 5.19 -1.04
N LEU A 144 -22.93 5.51 -1.53
CA LEU A 144 -21.79 5.92 -0.70
C LEU A 144 -21.99 7.26 0.02
N HIS A 145 -23.01 8.04 -0.34
CA HIS A 145 -23.35 9.26 0.37
C HIS A 145 -24.32 8.97 1.52
N GLU A 146 -23.91 9.34 2.73
CA GLU A 146 -24.77 9.33 3.91
C GLU A 146 -25.59 10.62 3.94
N PHE A 147 -26.91 10.50 3.73
CA PHE A 147 -27.85 11.63 3.75
C PHE A 147 -28.78 11.65 4.96
N THR A 148 -28.61 10.71 5.90
CA THR A 148 -29.40 10.63 7.12
C THR A 148 -29.25 11.91 7.94
N ASP A 149 -30.36 12.43 8.47
CA ASP A 149 -30.43 13.66 9.28
C ASP A 149 -29.97 14.96 8.58
N LEU A 150 -29.70 14.91 7.27
CA LEU A 150 -29.39 16.09 6.47
C LEU A 150 -30.66 16.64 5.81
N ASN A 151 -30.84 17.96 5.86
CA ASN A 151 -31.88 18.60 5.05
C ASN A 151 -31.51 18.53 3.55
N LEU A 152 -32.51 18.71 2.67
CA LEU A 152 -32.33 18.56 1.23
C LEU A 152 -31.16 19.40 0.68
N VAL A 153 -31.00 20.64 1.15
CA VAL A 153 -29.95 21.55 0.69
C VAL A 153 -28.57 21.08 1.15
N GLN A 154 -28.46 20.53 2.35
CA GLN A 154 -27.22 19.95 2.88
C GLN A 154 -26.81 18.71 2.09
N ALA A 155 -27.73 17.77 1.89
CA ALA A 155 -27.48 16.56 1.10
C ALA A 155 -27.09 16.89 -0.34
N LEU A 156 -27.79 17.86 -0.97
CA LEU A 156 -27.50 18.32 -2.32
C LEU A 156 -26.12 18.98 -2.41
N ARG A 157 -25.74 19.80 -1.42
CA ARG A 157 -24.39 20.38 -1.35
C ARG A 157 -23.32 19.30 -1.26
N GLN A 158 -23.53 18.27 -0.44
CA GLN A 158 -22.58 17.16 -0.29
C GLN A 158 -22.46 16.37 -1.58
N PHE A 159 -23.57 16.01 -2.21
CA PHE A 159 -23.60 15.29 -3.48
C PHE A 159 -22.86 16.05 -4.59
N LEU A 160 -23.17 17.34 -4.75
CA LEU A 160 -22.55 18.21 -5.75
C LEU A 160 -21.10 18.62 -5.41
N TRP A 161 -20.61 18.30 -4.21
CA TRP A 161 -19.21 18.50 -3.87
C TRP A 161 -18.31 17.42 -4.48
N SER A 162 -18.83 16.21 -4.66
CA SER A 162 -18.08 15.03 -5.09
C SER A 162 -17.74 15.05 -6.58
N PHE A 163 -18.51 15.75 -7.42
CA PHE A 163 -18.29 15.87 -8.87
C PHE A 163 -18.75 17.24 -9.40
N ARG A 164 -18.53 17.54 -10.68
CA ARG A 164 -19.11 18.72 -11.35
C ARG A 164 -20.29 18.27 -12.21
N LEU A 165 -21.43 18.95 -12.06
CA LEU A 165 -22.60 18.66 -12.88
C LEU A 165 -22.27 18.83 -14.38
N PRO A 166 -22.63 17.85 -15.21
CA PRO A 166 -22.55 17.98 -16.67
C PRO A 166 -23.52 19.06 -17.17
N GLY A 167 -23.25 19.60 -18.36
CA GLY A 167 -24.08 20.66 -18.95
C GLY A 167 -25.33 20.13 -19.67
N GLU A 168 -25.33 18.86 -20.05
CA GLU A 168 -26.44 18.25 -20.78
C GLU A 168 -27.60 17.91 -19.86
N ALA A 169 -28.79 18.44 -20.17
CA ALA A 169 -30.00 18.28 -19.35
C ALA A 169 -30.32 16.81 -19.03
N GLN A 170 -30.15 15.90 -19.99
CA GLN A 170 -30.40 14.46 -19.81
C GLN A 170 -29.45 13.83 -18.79
N LYS A 171 -28.19 14.30 -18.72
CA LYS A 171 -27.24 13.80 -17.72
C LYS A 171 -27.59 14.31 -16.33
N ILE A 172 -27.96 15.59 -16.23
CA ILE A 172 -28.42 16.20 -14.98
C ILE A 172 -29.64 15.46 -14.43
N ASP A 173 -30.65 15.22 -15.28
CA ASP A 173 -31.89 14.54 -14.91
C ASP A 173 -31.64 13.17 -14.24
N ARG A 174 -30.82 12.32 -14.87
CA ARG A 174 -30.41 11.02 -14.30
C ARG A 174 -29.71 11.15 -12.95
N MET A 175 -28.78 12.10 -12.83
CA MET A 175 -28.03 12.29 -11.57
C MET A 175 -28.94 12.78 -10.45
N MET A 176 -29.90 13.66 -10.79
CA MET A 176 -30.87 14.18 -9.84
C MET A 176 -31.92 13.13 -9.44
N GLU A 177 -32.34 12.26 -10.36
CA GLU A 177 -33.22 11.14 -10.06
C GLU A 177 -32.57 10.17 -9.08
N ALA A 178 -31.32 9.75 -9.34
CA ALA A 178 -30.58 8.87 -8.43
C ALA A 178 -30.40 9.50 -7.04
N PHE A 179 -30.07 10.79 -6.99
CA PHE A 179 -29.98 11.55 -5.74
C PHE A 179 -31.32 11.57 -4.99
N ALA A 180 -32.43 11.87 -5.67
CA ALA A 180 -33.75 11.95 -5.06
C ALA A 180 -34.19 10.60 -4.48
N GLN A 181 -33.99 9.51 -5.23
CA GLN A 181 -34.28 8.16 -4.76
C GLN A 181 -33.51 7.85 -3.46
N ARG A 182 -32.20 8.13 -3.43
CA ARG A 182 -31.39 7.89 -2.22
C ARG A 182 -31.80 8.78 -1.06
N TYR A 183 -32.04 10.07 -1.30
CA TYR A 183 -32.43 11.02 -0.25
C TYR A 183 -33.74 10.59 0.43
N CYS A 184 -34.73 10.18 -0.36
CA CYS A 184 -36.01 9.66 0.15
C CYS A 184 -35.84 8.36 0.95
N GLN A 185 -34.96 7.45 0.50
CA GLN A 185 -34.66 6.21 1.25
C GLN A 185 -33.99 6.49 2.61
N CYS A 186 -33.10 7.48 2.67
CA CYS A 186 -32.43 7.87 3.92
C CYS A 186 -33.34 8.68 4.87
N ASN A 187 -34.34 9.39 4.33
CA ASN A 187 -35.19 10.31 5.08
C ASN A 187 -36.68 9.95 4.91
N ASN A 188 -37.06 8.77 5.38
CA ASN A 188 -38.44 8.29 5.34
C ASN A 188 -39.39 9.27 6.05
N GLY A 189 -40.36 9.82 5.32
CA GLY A 189 -41.39 10.72 5.84
C GLY A 189 -41.16 12.21 5.61
N VAL A 190 -40.01 12.62 5.05
CA VAL A 190 -39.76 14.04 4.70
C VAL A 190 -40.49 14.44 3.40
N PHE A 191 -40.63 13.52 2.45
CA PHE A 191 -41.35 13.74 1.19
C PHE A 191 -42.41 12.66 0.98
N GLN A 192 -43.62 13.07 0.54
CA GLN A 192 -44.64 12.16 0.01
C GLN A 192 -44.46 12.09 -1.50
N SER A 193 -44.12 10.92 -2.04
CA SER A 193 -44.15 10.70 -3.49
C SER A 193 -45.62 10.67 -3.93
N THR A 194 -46.13 11.77 -4.49
CA THR A 194 -47.41 11.82 -5.21
C THR A 194 -47.26 11.34 -6.64
#